data_AF-A0A3A8PLE5-F1
#
_entry.id   AF-A0A3A8PLE5-F1
#
_cell.length_a   1.000
_cell.length_b   1.000
_cell.length_c   1.000
_cell.angle_alpha   90.00
_cell.angle_beta   90.00
_cell.angle_gamma   90.00
#
_symmetry.space_group_name_H-M   'P 1'
#
loop_
_entity.id
_entity.type
_entity.pdbx_description
1 polymer ?
#
loop_
_entity_poly.entity_id
_entity_poly.type
_entity_poly.pdbx_seq_one_letter_code
_entity_poly.pdbx_strand_id
1 'polypeptide(L)'
;MSCCVKTYPGNPARCGATELEAEDILLFARAAEELSRDLPEWKRACLETYVQCQEDHWTGSCYDCFRYCEGQQGDWPRDKCRKRKGRH
;
A
#
# COMPACT_ATOMS: atom_id res chain seq x y z
N MET A 1 -6.19 -0.45 18.38
CA MET A 1 -6.96 0.81 18.23
C MET A 1 -6.95 1.27 16.77
N SER A 2 -7.50 0.48 15.82
CA SER A 2 -7.38 0.80 14.37
C SER A 2 -8.69 0.61 13.57
N CYS A 3 -9.80 0.26 14.24
CA CYS A 3 -11.05 -0.03 13.52
C CYS A 3 -11.83 1.24 13.15
N CYS A 4 -11.88 2.24 14.04
CA CYS A 4 -12.75 3.41 13.84
C CYS A 4 -12.36 4.25 12.60
N VAL A 5 -11.06 4.53 12.39
CA VAL A 5 -10.62 5.35 11.24
C VAL A 5 -10.87 4.62 9.91
N LYS A 6 -10.75 3.29 9.89
CA LYS A 6 -11.13 2.48 8.72
C LYS A 6 -12.64 2.53 8.44
N THR A 7 -13.47 2.64 9.48
CA THR A 7 -14.94 2.78 9.34
C THR A 7 -15.35 4.18 8.91
N TYR A 8 -14.63 5.22 9.34
CA TYR A 8 -14.92 6.62 9.04
C TYR A 8 -13.71 7.35 8.42
N PRO A 9 -13.27 6.96 7.21
CA PRO A 9 -12.08 7.54 6.59
C PRO A 9 -12.21 9.04 6.31
N GLY A 10 -13.43 9.55 6.11
CA GLY A 10 -13.72 10.96 5.90
C GLY A 10 -14.02 11.76 7.18
N ASN A 11 -14.01 11.13 8.35
CA ASN A 11 -14.29 11.81 9.63
C ASN A 11 -13.51 11.17 10.79
N PRO A 12 -12.18 11.31 10.81
CA PRO A 12 -11.34 10.78 11.88
C PRO A 12 -11.60 11.45 13.25
N ALA A 13 -12.23 12.63 13.29
CA ALA A 13 -12.66 13.26 14.54
C ALA A 13 -13.67 12.39 15.33
N ARG A 14 -14.48 11.56 14.65
CA ARG A 14 -15.33 10.55 15.31
C ARG A 14 -14.55 9.46 16.05
N CYS A 15 -13.27 9.34 15.78
CA CYS A 15 -12.39 8.35 16.39
C CYS A 15 -11.52 8.95 17.51
N GLY A 16 -11.85 10.16 17.95
CA GLY A 16 -11.11 10.86 19.01
C GLY A 16 -9.88 11.61 18.52
N ALA A 17 -9.70 11.76 17.19
CA ALA A 17 -8.71 12.68 16.66
C ALA A 17 -9.14 14.11 16.97
N THR A 18 -8.18 14.95 17.39
CA THR A 18 -8.43 16.39 17.48
C THR A 18 -8.70 16.98 16.09
N GLU A 19 -9.37 18.12 15.96
CA GLU A 19 -9.68 18.73 14.65
C GLU A 19 -8.42 18.90 13.79
N LEU A 20 -7.30 19.29 14.41
CA LEU A 20 -5.98 19.43 13.77
C LEU A 20 -5.40 18.09 13.28
N GLU A 21 -5.53 17.02 14.07
CA GLU A 21 -5.09 15.70 13.62
C GLU A 21 -6.02 15.14 12.54
N ALA A 22 -7.31 15.47 12.59
CA ALA A 22 -8.28 15.04 11.61
C ALA A 22 -8.04 15.67 10.24
N GLU A 23 -7.75 16.97 10.18
CA GLU A 23 -7.41 17.67 8.94
C GLU A 23 -6.08 17.19 8.36
N ASP A 24 -5.06 16.95 9.19
CA ASP A 24 -3.79 16.38 8.74
C ASP A 24 -4.00 14.99 8.13
N ILE A 25 -4.72 14.09 8.81
CA ILE A 25 -5.04 12.74 8.30
C ILE A 25 -5.75 12.83 6.94
N LEU A 26 -6.73 13.74 6.81
CA LEU A 26 -7.46 13.95 5.55
C LEU A 26 -6.57 14.54 4.45
N LEU A 27 -5.66 15.45 4.81
CA LEU A 27 -4.70 16.04 3.88
C LEU A 27 -3.72 14.97 3.37
N PHE A 28 -3.18 14.13 4.26
CA PHE A 28 -2.32 13.01 3.88
C PHE A 28 -3.06 11.98 3.01
N ALA A 29 -4.32 11.68 3.33
CA ALA A 29 -5.14 10.79 2.52
C ALA A 29 -5.38 11.35 1.11
N ARG A 30 -5.73 12.64 0.99
CA ARG A 30 -5.87 13.32 -0.31
C ARG A 30 -4.55 13.38 -1.07
N ALA A 31 -3.44 13.69 -0.41
CA ALA A 31 -2.13 13.74 -1.05
C ALA A 31 -1.73 12.35 -1.56
N ALA A 32 -1.98 11.29 -0.80
CA ALA A 32 -1.77 9.92 -1.25
C ALA A 32 -2.68 9.55 -2.43
N GLU A 33 -3.93 10.00 -2.42
CA GLU A 33 -4.90 9.75 -3.50
C GLU A 33 -4.54 10.49 -4.80
N GLU A 34 -4.14 11.76 -4.71
CA GLU A 34 -3.64 12.56 -5.84
C GLU A 34 -2.33 12.00 -6.39
N LEU A 35 -1.38 11.65 -5.51
CA LEU A 35 -0.15 10.97 -5.92
C LEU A 35 -0.47 9.64 -6.60
N SER A 36 -1.50 8.93 -6.14
CA SER A 36 -1.92 7.68 -6.76
C SER A 36 -2.53 7.88 -8.15
N ARG A 37 -3.21 9.00 -8.43
CA ARG A 37 -3.85 9.29 -9.72
C ARG A 37 -2.83 9.56 -10.84
N ASP A 38 -1.69 10.15 -10.49
CA ASP A 38 -0.60 10.45 -11.43
C ASP A 38 0.40 9.29 -11.60
N LEU A 39 0.27 8.22 -10.81
CA LEU A 39 1.13 7.05 -10.98
C LEU A 39 0.74 6.27 -12.25
N PRO A 40 1.71 5.92 -13.11
CA PRO A 40 1.44 5.06 -14.25
C PRO A 40 0.91 3.70 -13.78
N GLU A 41 0.03 3.10 -14.57
CA GLU A 41 -0.70 1.87 -14.22
C GLU A 41 0.24 0.74 -13.78
N TRP A 42 1.39 0.61 -14.45
CA TRP A 42 2.40 -0.38 -14.10
C TRP A 42 2.95 -0.18 -12.68
N LYS A 43 3.09 1.07 -12.22
CA LYS A 43 3.63 1.39 -10.90
C LYS A 43 2.60 1.12 -9.81
N ARG A 44 1.31 1.37 -10.09
CA ARG A 44 0.20 0.93 -9.24
C ARG A 44 0.22 -0.60 -9.07
N ALA A 45 0.32 -1.36 -10.16
CA ALA A 45 0.37 -2.82 -10.10
C ALA A 45 1.57 -3.34 -9.28
N CYS A 46 2.76 -2.72 -9.42
CA CYS A 46 3.92 -3.04 -8.59
C CYS A 46 3.68 -2.72 -7.10
N LEU A 47 3.06 -1.58 -6.79
CA LEU A 47 2.76 -1.15 -5.42
C LEU A 47 1.74 -2.06 -4.75
N GLU A 48 0.65 -2.40 -5.43
CA GLU A 48 -0.35 -3.34 -4.94
C GLU A 48 0.28 -4.72 -4.65
N THR A 49 1.13 -5.20 -5.55
CA THR A 49 1.85 -6.46 -5.36
C THR A 49 2.84 -6.39 -4.20
N TYR A 50 3.51 -5.24 -4.02
CA TYR A 50 4.43 -5.00 -2.90
C TYR A 50 3.73 -5.00 -1.55
N VAL A 51 2.57 -4.33 -1.43
CA VAL A 51 1.73 -4.38 -0.21
C VAL A 51 1.36 -5.82 0.09
N GLN A 52 0.88 -6.56 -0.92
CA GLN A 52 0.50 -7.95 -0.76
C GLN A 52 1.69 -8.85 -0.40
N CYS A 53 2.87 -8.57 -0.94
CA CYS A 53 4.11 -9.25 -0.58
C CYS A 53 4.45 -9.09 0.91
N GLN A 54 4.26 -7.90 1.46
CA GLN A 54 4.47 -7.62 2.88
C GLN A 54 3.42 -8.27 3.77
N GLU A 55 2.14 -8.18 3.40
CA GLU A 55 1.03 -8.74 4.20
C GLU A 55 1.04 -10.28 4.22
N ASP A 56 1.22 -10.93 3.07
CA ASP A 56 1.26 -12.39 2.95
C ASP A 56 2.65 -12.99 3.28
N HIS A 57 3.61 -12.17 3.73
CA HIS A 57 4.99 -12.55 4.02
C HIS A 57 5.61 -13.46 2.94
N TRP A 58 5.63 -12.96 1.70
CA TRP A 58 6.14 -13.72 0.55
C TRP A 58 7.60 -14.12 0.74
N THR A 59 8.03 -15.04 -0.11
CA THR A 59 9.43 -15.46 -0.15
C THR A 59 10.25 -14.38 -0.85
N GLY A 60 11.41 -14.02 -0.31
CA GLY A 60 12.29 -12.98 -0.86
C GLY A 60 12.09 -11.60 -0.23
N SER A 61 12.95 -10.64 -0.61
CA SER A 61 12.85 -9.26 -0.16
C SER A 61 11.83 -8.51 -1.02
N CYS A 62 10.67 -8.21 -0.45
CA CYS A 62 9.60 -7.47 -1.14
C CYS A 62 10.09 -6.14 -1.70
N TYR A 63 10.99 -5.47 -0.98
CA TYR A 63 11.60 -4.22 -1.42
C TYR A 63 12.45 -4.40 -2.67
N ASP A 64 13.32 -5.43 -2.71
CA ASP A 64 14.13 -5.72 -3.90
C ASP A 64 13.24 -6.03 -5.11
N CYS A 65 12.20 -6.82 -4.93
CA CYS A 65 11.27 -7.16 -6.00
C CYS A 65 10.47 -5.96 -6.51
N PHE A 66 10.12 -5.02 -5.63
CA PHE A 66 9.54 -3.75 -6.04
C PHE A 66 10.51 -2.95 -6.92
N ARG A 67 11.80 -2.87 -6.54
CA ARG A 67 12.83 -2.19 -7.35
C ARG A 67 13.00 -2.83 -8.75
N TYR A 68 12.94 -4.16 -8.83
CA TYR A 68 12.91 -4.86 -10.12
C TYR A 68 11.66 -4.52 -10.93
N CYS A 69 10.49 -4.52 -10.29
CA CYS A 69 9.23 -4.16 -10.96
C CYS A 69 9.26 -2.72 -11.50
N GLU A 70 9.88 -1.78 -10.77
CA GLU A 70 10.12 -0.41 -11.26
C GLU A 70 11.05 -0.38 -12.47
N GLY A 71 12.17 -1.13 -12.43
CA GLY A 71 13.10 -1.22 -13.55
C GLY A 71 12.50 -1.84 -14.81
N GLN A 72 11.56 -2.76 -14.65
CA GLN A 72 10.84 -3.42 -15.75
C GLN A 72 9.49 -2.77 -16.09
N GLN A 73 9.16 -1.64 -15.44
CA GLN A 73 7.90 -0.92 -15.63
C GLN A 73 6.66 -1.82 -15.60
N GLY A 74 6.51 -2.62 -14.53
CA GLY A 74 5.30 -3.43 -14.29
C GLY A 74 5.51 -4.94 -14.23
N ASP A 75 6.69 -5.43 -14.64
CA ASP A 75 6.98 -6.86 -14.56
C ASP A 75 7.50 -7.23 -13.17
N TRP A 76 6.61 -7.79 -12.35
CA TRP A 76 6.96 -8.27 -11.02
C TRP A 76 7.70 -9.61 -11.09
N PRO A 77 8.89 -9.75 -10.47
CA PRO A 77 9.70 -10.97 -10.56
C PRO A 77 9.12 -12.12 -9.72
N ARG A 78 8.13 -12.84 -10.26
CA ARG A 78 7.42 -13.94 -9.59
C ARG A 78 8.32 -15.14 -9.25
N ASP A 79 9.44 -15.31 -9.95
CA ASP A 79 10.42 -16.35 -9.63
C ASP A 79 11.12 -16.10 -8.30
N LYS A 80 11.37 -14.83 -7.96
CA LYS A 80 12.08 -14.41 -6.74
C LYS A 80 11.11 -14.08 -5.62
N CYS A 81 10.05 -13.32 -5.94
CA CYS A 81 9.02 -12.93 -4.99
C CYS A 81 7.69 -13.57 -5.33
N ARG A 82 7.35 -14.61 -4.55
CA ARG A 82 6.09 -15.34 -4.65
C ARG A 82 5.51 -15.64 -3.28
N LYS A 83 4.17 -15.75 -3.24
CA LYS A 83 3.43 -16.30 -2.11
C LYS A 83 4.11 -17.57 -1.64
N ARG A 84 4.38 -17.66 -0.33
CA ARG A 84 4.78 -18.93 0.27
C ARG A 84 3.60 -19.88 0.05
N LYS A 85 3.77 -20.92 -0.76
CA LYS A 85 2.76 -21.98 -0.86
C LYS A 85 2.63 -22.55 0.55
N GLY A 86 1.54 -22.21 1.23
CA GLY A 86 1.15 -22.84 2.48
C GLY A 86 1.13 -24.34 2.24
N ARG A 87 2.01 -25.06 2.93
CA ARG A 87 1.95 -26.51 3.02
C ARG A 87 0.77 -26.80 3.95
N HIS A 88 -0.33 -27.30 3.36
CA HIS A 88 -1.47 -27.83 4.10
C HIS A 88 -1.02 -29.06 4.91
#